data_AF-A0A3M2CCT5-F1
#
_entry.id   AF-A0A3M2CCT5-F1
#
_cell.length_a   1.000
_cell.length_b   1.000
_cell.length_c   1.000
_cell.angle_alpha   90.00
_cell.angle_beta   90.00
_cell.angle_gamma   90.00
#
_symmetry.space_group_name_H-M   'P 1'
#
loop_
_entity.id
_entity.type
_entity.pdbx_description
1 polymer ?
#
loop_
_entity_poly.entity_id
_entity_poly.type
_entity_poly.pdbx_seq_one_letter_code
_entity_poly.pdbx_strand_id
1 'polypeptide(L)'
;MNLAAAKARIAELTERNEALSAEVVALKDHNDSLAAHNESLTDRIERLEIKIEKLARQLFGRRSETINPAELLEGIGEFLTQEELDLFGELKKEERENEEEEERVEGYTRKKASKKLSPEGLPVREQTIPVPSEECECAACGEEMPVIGHEEIVRYG
;
A
#
# COMPACT_ATOMS: atom_id res chain seq x y z
N MET A 1 4.83 33.69 66.50
CA MET A 1 5.68 32.65 65.88
C MET A 1 7.11 32.87 66.34
N ASN A 2 7.80 31.86 66.87
CA ASN A 2 9.19 32.00 67.28
C ASN A 2 10.11 32.11 66.06
N LEU A 3 11.01 33.10 66.05
CA LEU A 3 11.99 33.35 64.99
C LEU A 3 12.79 32.08 64.60
N ALA A 4 13.07 31.23 65.59
CA ALA A 4 13.74 29.94 65.37
C ALA A 4 12.91 28.96 64.51
N ALA A 5 11.60 28.89 64.73
CA ALA A 5 10.70 28.02 63.96
C ALA A 5 10.56 28.51 62.50
N ALA A 6 10.54 29.82 62.29
CA ALA A 6 10.54 30.39 60.95
C ALA A 6 11.85 30.09 60.19
N LYS A 7 13.00 30.20 60.87
CA LYS A 7 14.31 29.87 60.28
C LYS A 7 14.42 28.38 59.93
N ALA A 8 13.95 27.48 60.81
CA ALA A 8 13.94 26.05 60.54
C ALA A 8 13.07 25.71 59.32
N ARG A 9 11.89 26.33 59.22
CA ARG A 9 10.99 26.12 58.08
C ARG A 9 11.54 26.69 56.77
N ILE A 10 12.26 27.81 56.81
CA ILE A 10 12.96 28.35 55.63
C ILE A 10 14.04 27.36 55.18
N ALA A 11 14.84 26.81 56.09
CA ALA A 11 15.89 25.84 55.76
C ALA A 11 15.32 24.56 55.13
N GLU A 12 14.22 24.05 55.67
CA GLU A 12 13.53 22.88 55.10
C GLU A 12 12.97 23.17 53.70
N LEU A 13 12.37 24.35 53.50
CA LEU A 13 11.85 24.76 52.20
C LEU A 13 12.95 25.00 51.18
N THR A 14 14.12 25.50 51.60
CA THR A 14 15.27 25.66 50.69
C THR A 14 15.80 24.30 50.24
N GLU A 15 15.98 23.35 51.16
CA GLU A 15 16.43 22.00 50.83
C GLU A 15 15.43 21.29 49.91
N ARG A 16 14.13 21.42 50.18
CA ARG A 16 13.09 20.86 49.32
C ARG A 16 13.07 21.50 47.92
N ASN A 17 13.26 22.81 47.83
CA ASN A 17 13.32 23.50 46.53
C ASN A 17 14.55 23.09 45.74
N GLU A 18 15.69 22.91 46.38
CA GLU A 18 16.91 22.41 45.75
C GLU A 18 16.69 20.98 45.21
N ALA A 19 16.11 20.09 46.01
CA ALA A 19 15.78 18.73 45.58
C ALA A 19 14.80 18.71 44.40
N LEU A 20 13.71 19.48 44.46
CA LEU A 20 12.75 19.59 43.36
C LEU A 20 13.38 20.21 42.11
N SER A 21 14.28 21.17 42.26
CA SER A 21 14.98 21.78 41.12
C SER A 21 15.88 20.76 40.42
N ALA A 22 16.57 19.91 41.17
CA ALA A 22 17.39 18.84 40.63
C ALA A 22 16.55 17.78 39.92
N GLU A 23 15.39 17.41 40.48
CA GLU A 23 14.45 16.48 39.86
C GLU A 23 13.88 17.02 38.54
N VAL A 24 13.52 18.31 38.49
CA VAL A 24 13.04 18.95 37.26
C VAL A 24 14.12 18.94 36.17
N VAL A 25 15.38 19.15 36.52
CA VAL A 25 16.49 19.06 35.55
C VAL A 25 16.61 17.63 35.03
N ALA A 26 16.63 16.63 35.92
CA ALA A 26 16.73 15.23 35.51
C ALA A 26 15.56 14.78 34.61
N LEU A 27 14.33 15.21 34.91
CA LEU A 27 13.15 14.92 34.09
C LEU A 27 13.20 15.61 32.73
N LYS A 28 13.75 16.82 32.65
CA LYS A 28 13.97 17.51 31.37
C LYS A 28 14.99 16.76 30.51
N ASP A 29 16.13 16.39 31.09
CA ASP A 29 17.17 15.63 30.39
C ASP A 29 16.62 14.29 29.87
N HIS A 30 15.80 13.62 30.68
CA HIS A 30 15.13 12.38 30.27
C HIS A 30 14.12 12.60 29.13
N ASN A 31 13.31 13.66 29.20
CA ASN A 31 12.37 14.01 28.13
C ASN A 31 13.09 14.36 26.83
N ASP A 32 14.19 15.11 26.91
CA ASP A 32 14.98 15.48 25.72
C ASP A 32 15.59 14.21 25.08
N SER A 33 16.06 13.26 25.89
CA SER A 33 16.53 11.96 25.41
C SER A 33 15.42 11.15 24.74
N LEU A 34 14.21 11.13 25.32
CA LEU A 34 13.07 10.45 24.71
C LEU A 34 12.62 11.12 23.41
N ALA A 35 12.61 12.45 23.36
CA ALA A 35 12.28 13.20 22.16
C ALA A 35 13.25 12.88 21.02
N ALA A 36 14.55 12.87 21.30
CA ALA A 36 15.56 12.47 20.32
C ALA A 36 15.42 11.01 19.86
N HIS A 37 15.04 10.11 20.78
CA HIS A 37 14.78 8.71 20.44
C HIS A 37 13.55 8.56 19.52
N ASN A 38 12.46 9.25 19.85
CA ASN A 38 11.25 9.26 19.03
C ASN A 38 11.53 9.83 17.64
N GLU A 39 12.25 10.95 17.55
CA GLU A 39 12.67 11.53 16.26
C GLU A 39 13.43 10.49 15.43
N SER A 40 14.43 9.82 16.02
CA SER A 40 15.18 8.75 15.35
C SER A 40 14.31 7.56 14.91
N LEU A 41 13.26 7.21 15.65
CA LEU A 41 12.34 6.13 15.29
C LEU A 41 11.43 6.54 14.12
N THR A 42 10.86 7.75 14.17
CA THR A 42 10.06 8.31 13.07
C THR A 42 10.87 8.34 11.78
N ASP A 43 12.09 8.84 11.85
CA ASP A 43 13.07 8.84 10.76
C ASP A 43 13.33 7.45 10.17
N ARG A 44 13.35 6.43 11.03
CA ARG A 44 13.56 5.04 10.63
C ARG A 44 12.30 4.46 9.97
N ILE A 45 11.12 4.80 10.47
CA ILE A 45 9.82 4.40 9.91
C ILE A 45 9.69 4.95 8.49
N GLU A 46 9.89 6.26 8.29
CA GLU A 46 9.82 6.89 6.96
C GLU A 46 10.77 6.22 5.97
N ARG A 47 12.01 5.93 6.39
CA ARG A 47 13.00 5.23 5.56
C ARG A 47 12.58 3.80 5.22
N LEU A 48 11.86 3.11 6.11
CA LEU A 48 11.35 1.76 5.86
C LEU A 48 10.14 1.79 4.94
N GLU A 49 9.22 2.73 5.11
CA GLU A 49 8.06 2.93 4.24
C GLU A 49 8.48 3.17 2.79
N ILE A 50 9.44 4.08 2.56
CA ILE A 50 9.99 4.33 1.22
C ILE A 50 10.61 3.07 0.61
N LYS A 51 11.28 2.24 1.43
CA LYS A 51 11.87 0.98 0.96
C LYS A 51 10.79 -0.04 0.61
N ILE A 52 9.75 -0.17 1.42
CA ILE A 52 8.61 -1.04 1.17
C ILE A 52 7.94 -0.62 -0.14
N GLU A 53 7.66 0.66 -0.31
CA GLU A 53 7.04 1.19 -1.54
C GLU A 53 7.91 0.91 -2.77
N LYS A 54 9.23 1.10 -2.66
CA LYS A 54 10.17 0.79 -3.73
C LYS A 54 10.19 -0.71 -4.07
N LEU A 55 10.24 -1.57 -3.06
CA LEU A 55 10.23 -3.03 -3.24
C LEU A 55 8.90 -3.48 -3.85
N ALA A 56 7.79 -2.92 -3.42
CA ALA A 56 6.48 -3.17 -4.00
C ALA A 56 6.42 -2.80 -5.48
N ARG A 57 6.88 -1.60 -5.86
CA ARG A 57 6.98 -1.21 -7.28
C ARG A 57 7.90 -2.13 -8.09
N GLN A 58 8.96 -2.68 -7.48
CA GLN A 58 9.85 -3.63 -8.15
C GLN A 58 9.20 -5.01 -8.34
N LEU A 59 8.48 -5.52 -7.35
CA LEU A 59 7.82 -6.82 -7.39
C LEU A 59 6.59 -6.83 -8.30
N PHE A 60 5.76 -5.79 -8.23
CA PHE A 60 4.47 -5.73 -8.92
C PHE A 60 4.49 -4.87 -10.20
N GLY A 61 5.60 -4.17 -10.48
CA GLY A 61 5.81 -3.37 -11.69
C GLY A 61 4.82 -2.21 -11.85
N ARG A 62 4.72 -1.60 -13.05
CA ARG A 62 3.77 -0.50 -13.33
C ARG A 62 2.28 -0.89 -13.23
N ARG A 63 1.97 -2.19 -13.11
CA ARG A 63 0.61 -2.67 -12.83
C ARG A 63 0.23 -2.54 -11.34
N SER A 64 1.18 -2.16 -10.48
CA SER A 64 0.92 -1.85 -9.08
C SER A 64 0.17 -0.53 -8.86
N GLU A 65 0.06 0.33 -9.88
CA GLU A 65 -0.81 1.52 -9.83
C GLU A 65 -2.29 1.15 -9.68
N THR A 66 -2.66 -0.10 -9.98
CA THR A 66 -3.98 -0.69 -9.72
C THR A 66 -4.05 -1.51 -8.44
N ILE A 67 -2.92 -1.77 -7.77
CA ILE A 67 -2.91 -2.54 -6.53
C ILE A 67 -3.11 -1.55 -5.40
N ASN A 68 -4.23 -1.70 -4.70
CA ASN A 68 -4.54 -0.88 -3.53
C ASN A 68 -3.43 -1.13 -2.48
N PRO A 69 -2.85 -0.10 -1.82
CA PRO A 69 -1.87 -0.30 -0.75
C PRO A 69 -2.31 -1.33 0.31
N ALA A 70 -3.62 -1.49 0.56
CA ALA A 70 -4.18 -2.53 1.41
C ALA A 70 -3.94 -3.97 0.90
N GLU A 71 -4.06 -4.21 -0.41
CA GLU A 71 -3.81 -5.52 -1.04
C GLU A 71 -2.31 -5.85 -1.06
N LEU A 72 -1.47 -4.81 -1.21
CA LEU A 72 -0.02 -4.95 -1.12
C LEU A 72 0.40 -5.35 0.30
N LEU A 73 -0.19 -4.74 1.33
CA LEU A 73 0.05 -5.09 2.73
C LEU A 73 -0.39 -6.52 3.05
N GLU A 74 -1.48 -7.00 2.45
CA GLU A 74 -1.93 -8.39 2.60
C GLU A 74 -0.95 -9.39 1.99
N GLY A 75 -0.37 -9.08 0.82
CA GLY A 75 0.71 -9.90 0.24
C GLY A 75 2.00 -9.87 1.06
N ILE A 76 2.27 -8.77 1.78
CA ILE A 76 3.37 -8.67 2.74
C ILE A 76 3.04 -9.40 4.05
N GLY A 77 1.76 -9.55 4.39
CA GLY A 77 1.27 -10.27 5.58
C GLY A 77 1.74 -11.71 5.68
N GLU A 78 2.02 -12.36 4.55
CA GLU A 78 2.62 -13.72 4.53
C GLU A 78 4.08 -13.74 5.03
N PHE A 79 4.77 -12.59 5.05
CA PHE A 79 6.14 -12.43 5.54
C PHE A 79 6.21 -11.88 6.97
N LEU A 80 5.09 -11.47 7.56
CA LEU A 80 5.02 -10.87 8.89
C LEU A 80 4.73 -11.92 9.96
N THR A 81 5.21 -11.66 11.17
CA THR A 81 4.93 -12.51 12.33
C THR A 81 3.50 -12.31 12.83
N GLN A 82 2.98 -13.29 13.59
CA GLN A 82 1.61 -13.26 14.13
C GLN A 82 1.34 -12.00 14.97
N GLU A 83 2.34 -11.53 15.73
CA GLU A 83 2.26 -10.34 16.56
C GLU A 83 2.15 -9.06 15.74
N GLU A 84 2.84 -8.99 14.59
CA GLU A 84 2.76 -7.85 13.67
C GLU A 84 1.41 -7.82 12.95
N LEU A 85 0.87 -8.99 12.57
CA LEU A 85 -0.45 -9.12 11.94
C LEU A 85 -1.58 -8.65 12.86
N ASP A 86 -1.51 -8.96 14.16
CA ASP A 86 -2.52 -8.55 15.13
C ASP A 86 -2.57 -7.01 15.27
N LEU A 87 -1.41 -6.33 15.24
CA LEU A 87 -1.32 -4.86 15.28
C LEU A 87 -1.89 -4.21 14.01
N PHE A 88 -1.62 -4.77 12.82
CA PHE A 88 -2.24 -4.30 11.57
C PHE A 88 -3.76 -4.52 11.55
N GLY A 89 -4.24 -5.59 12.20
CA GLY A 89 -5.67 -5.87 12.35
C GLY A 89 -6.43 -4.81 13.16
N GLU A 90 -5.78 -4.19 14.15
CA GLU A 90 -6.34 -3.09 14.94
C GLU A 90 -6.45 -1.80 14.12
N LEU A 91 -5.41 -1.43 13.36
CA LEU A 91 -5.43 -0.27 12.46
C LEU A 91 -6.48 -0.40 11.35
N LYS A 92 -6.62 -1.61 10.77
CA LYS A 92 -7.67 -1.92 9.77
C LYS A 92 -9.11 -1.83 10.31
N LYS A 93 -9.32 -1.86 11.64
CA LYS A 93 -10.66 -1.62 12.21
C LYS A 93 -10.99 -0.13 12.21
N GLU A 94 -10.03 0.71 12.56
CA GLU A 94 -10.18 2.17 12.54
C GLU A 94 -10.38 2.70 11.11
N GLU A 95 -9.67 2.15 10.12
CA GLU A 95 -9.86 2.53 8.71
C GLU A 95 -11.23 2.10 8.16
N ARG A 96 -11.74 0.92 8.54
CA ARG A 96 -13.08 0.46 8.14
C ARG A 96 -14.21 1.32 8.69
N GLU A 97 -14.02 1.88 9.88
CA GLU A 97 -14.96 2.86 10.44
C GLU A 97 -14.97 4.18 9.64
N ASN A 98 -13.88 4.51 8.92
CA ASN A 98 -13.81 5.69 8.04
C ASN A 98 -14.27 5.41 6.59
N GLU A 99 -14.10 4.19 6.07
CA GLU A 99 -14.52 3.81 4.71
C GLU A 99 -16.04 3.78 4.53
N GLU A 100 -16.81 3.61 5.61
CA GLU A 100 -18.28 3.65 5.56
C GLU A 100 -18.85 5.03 5.12
N GLU A 101 -18.01 6.07 5.04
CA GLU A 101 -18.37 7.41 4.56
C GLU A 101 -18.03 7.69 3.08
N GLU A 102 -17.45 6.75 2.32
CA GLU A 102 -17.05 7.02 0.94
C GLU A 102 -18.22 6.99 -0.08
N GLU A 103 -18.40 8.10 -0.80
CA GLU A 103 -19.38 8.24 -1.89
C GLU A 103 -19.03 7.35 -3.09
N ARG A 104 -19.94 6.43 -3.44
CA ARG A 104 -19.78 5.50 -4.57
C ARG A 104 -19.85 6.24 -5.91
N VAL A 105 -18.70 6.44 -6.56
CA VAL A 105 -18.63 6.98 -7.93
C VAL A 105 -18.98 5.88 -8.96
N GLU A 106 -19.90 6.17 -9.88
CA GLU A 106 -20.29 5.23 -10.94
C GLU A 106 -19.17 5.01 -11.98
N GLY A 107 -18.95 3.75 -12.35
CA GLY A 107 -17.91 3.36 -13.30
C GLY A 107 -18.18 3.86 -14.73
N TYR A 108 -17.19 4.52 -15.33
CA TYR A 108 -17.25 4.97 -16.73
C TYR A 108 -16.85 3.85 -17.70
N THR A 109 -17.72 3.52 -18.65
CA THR A 109 -17.40 2.57 -19.73
C THR A 109 -16.87 3.29 -20.97
N ARG A 110 -15.63 2.99 -21.35
CA ARG A 110 -15.02 3.54 -22.57
C ARG A 110 -15.57 2.85 -23.81
N LYS A 111 -16.01 3.64 -24.80
CA LYS A 111 -16.34 3.11 -26.13
C LYS A 111 -15.09 2.51 -26.76
N LYS A 112 -15.16 1.21 -27.10
CA LYS A 112 -14.13 0.55 -27.91
C LYS A 112 -14.15 1.15 -29.31
N ALA A 113 -12.98 1.55 -29.81
CA ALA A 113 -12.86 2.02 -31.18
C ALA A 113 -13.17 0.86 -32.14
N SER A 114 -14.19 1.00 -32.98
CA SER A 114 -14.41 0.07 -34.08
C SER A 114 -13.26 0.22 -35.06
N LYS A 115 -12.60 -0.89 -35.40
CA LYS A 115 -11.64 -0.93 -36.51
C LYS A 115 -12.44 -0.59 -37.77
N LYS A 116 -12.23 0.62 -38.33
CA LYS A 116 -12.78 0.95 -39.64
C LYS A 116 -12.14 0.01 -40.65
N LEU A 117 -12.97 -0.73 -41.38
CA LEU A 117 -12.51 -1.50 -42.53
C LEU A 117 -11.93 -0.57 -43.59
N SER A 118 -11.05 -1.15 -44.42
CA SER A 118 -10.38 -0.49 -45.54
C SER A 118 -11.32 0.41 -46.35
N PRO A 119 -10.81 1.51 -46.95
CA PRO A 119 -11.61 2.44 -47.74
C PRO A 119 -12.47 1.75 -48.81
N GLU A 120 -13.67 2.27 -49.05
CA GLU A 120 -14.58 1.77 -50.10
C GLU A 120 -13.89 1.80 -51.48
N GLY A 121 -14.03 0.70 -52.22
CA GLY A 121 -13.50 0.58 -53.60
C GLY A 121 -12.15 -0.12 -53.75
N LEU A 122 -11.49 -0.53 -52.67
CA LEU A 122 -10.31 -1.41 -52.79
C LEU A 122 -10.72 -2.90 -52.90
N PRO A 123 -10.13 -3.66 -53.85
CA PRO A 123 -10.37 -5.10 -53.95
C PRO A 123 -9.74 -5.80 -52.74
N VAL A 124 -10.56 -6.30 -51.83
CA VAL A 124 -10.15 -7.15 -50.72
C VAL A 124 -10.20 -8.60 -51.19
N ARG A 125 -9.11 -9.34 -51.00
CA ARG A 125 -9.06 -10.80 -51.24
C ARG A 125 -8.92 -11.48 -49.89
N GLU A 126 -9.87 -12.35 -49.56
CA GLU A 126 -9.76 -13.23 -48.41
C GLU A 126 -8.89 -14.42 -48.80
N GLN A 127 -7.84 -14.67 -48.02
CA GLN A 127 -6.99 -15.85 -48.17
C GLN A 127 -6.90 -16.53 -46.81
N THR A 128 -7.48 -17.72 -46.70
CA THR A 128 -7.29 -18.58 -45.54
C THR A 128 -5.94 -19.30 -45.68
N ILE A 129 -5.02 -19.01 -44.76
CA ILE A 129 -3.76 -19.74 -44.65
C ILE A 129 -4.00 -20.88 -43.67
N PRO A 130 -4.06 -22.15 -44.12
CA PRO A 130 -4.26 -23.28 -43.21
C PRO A 130 -3.03 -23.43 -42.30
N VAL A 131 -3.29 -23.72 -41.03
CA VAL A 131 -2.24 -24.16 -40.09
C VAL A 131 -1.79 -25.57 -40.52
N PRO A 132 -0.47 -25.87 -40.54
CA PRO A 132 0.03 -27.21 -40.81
C PRO A 132 -0.59 -28.25 -39.87
N SER A 133 -0.89 -29.45 -40.38
CA SER A 133 -1.60 -30.49 -39.61
C SER A 133 -0.89 -30.91 -38.32
N GLU A 134 0.44 -30.81 -38.29
CA GLU A 134 1.27 -31.12 -37.11
C GLU A 134 1.04 -30.16 -35.93
N GLU A 135 0.51 -28.96 -36.19
CA GLU A 135 0.23 -27.91 -35.20
C GLU A 135 -1.27 -27.85 -34.81
N CYS A 136 -2.10 -28.69 -35.45
CA CYS A 136 -3.53 -28.77 -35.15
C CYS A 136 -3.85 -29.71 -33.97
N GLU A 137 -2.85 -30.47 -33.49
CA GLU A 137 -3.00 -31.43 -32.40
C GLU A 137 -2.43 -30.88 -31.09
N CYS A 138 -3.12 -31.14 -29.98
CA CYS A 138 -2.64 -30.74 -28.67
C CYS A 138 -1.39 -31.55 -28.30
N ALA A 139 -0.27 -30.87 -28.04
CA ALA A 139 1.00 -31.50 -27.66
C ALA A 139 0.95 -32.37 -26.39
N ALA A 140 -0.09 -32.23 -25.56
CA ALA A 140 -0.25 -32.96 -24.30
C ALA A 140 -1.17 -34.19 -24.41
N CYS A 141 -2.23 -34.14 -25.24
CA CYS A 141 -3.23 -35.20 -25.34
C CYS A 141 -3.45 -35.77 -26.75
N GLY A 142 -2.88 -35.17 -27.79
CA GLY A 142 -2.99 -35.63 -29.18
C GLY A 142 -4.36 -35.44 -29.82
N GLU A 143 -5.29 -34.76 -29.15
CA GLU A 143 -6.61 -34.42 -29.70
C GLU A 143 -6.55 -33.15 -30.56
N GLU A 144 -7.40 -33.06 -31.59
CA GLU A 144 -7.53 -31.87 -32.43
C GLU A 144 -7.95 -30.66 -31.60
N MET A 145 -7.19 -29.57 -31.74
CA MET A 145 -7.46 -28.32 -31.03
C MET A 145 -8.68 -27.60 -31.63
N PRO A 146 -9.57 -27.03 -30.80
CA PRO A 146 -10.70 -26.25 -31.29
C PRO A 146 -10.21 -24.99 -32.01
N VAL A 147 -10.91 -24.60 -33.08
CA VAL A 147 -10.64 -23.35 -33.81
C VAL A 147 -11.10 -22.16 -32.94
N ILE A 148 -10.16 -21.30 -32.55
CA ILE A 148 -10.42 -20.09 -31.75
C ILE A 148 -10.12 -18.86 -32.60
N GLY A 149 -10.99 -17.84 -32.55
CA GLY A 149 -10.72 -16.52 -33.13
C GLY A 149 -11.05 -16.36 -34.62
N HIS A 150 -12.01 -17.12 -35.15
CA HIS A 150 -12.56 -16.84 -36.49
C HIS A 150 -13.51 -15.63 -36.44
N GLU A 151 -13.05 -14.48 -36.92
CA GLU A 151 -13.89 -13.30 -37.13
C GLU A 151 -14.40 -13.27 -38.57
N GLU A 152 -15.70 -13.57 -38.78
CA GLU A 152 -16.35 -13.31 -40.06
C GLU A 152 -16.53 -11.80 -40.24
N ILE A 153 -15.90 -11.23 -41.26
CA ILE A 153 -16.08 -9.82 -41.61
C ILE A 153 -17.39 -9.69 -42.38
N VAL A 154 -18.50 -9.46 -41.67
CA VAL A 154 -19.79 -9.17 -42.30
C VAL A 154 -19.81 -7.73 -42.80
N ARG A 155 -19.81 -7.52 -44.12
CA ARG A 155 -20.11 -6.19 -44.70
C ARG A 155 -21.61 -5.92 -44.60
N TYR A 156 -21.99 -4.84 -43.92
CA TYR A 156 -23.31 -4.25 -44.08
C TYR A 156 -23.34 -3.49 -45.42
N GLY A 157 -24.31 -3.82 -46.26
CA GLY A 157 -24.56 -3.14 -47.55
C GLY A 157 -25.16 -1.75 -47.39
#